data_AF-M2TUK5-F1
#
_entry.id   AF-M2TUK5-F1
#
_cell.length_a   1.000
_cell.length_b   1.000
_cell.length_c   1.000
_cell.angle_alpha   90.00
_cell.angle_beta   90.00
_cell.angle_gamma   90.00
#
_symmetry.space_group_name_H-M   'P 1'
#
loop_
_entity.id
_entity.type
_entity.pdbx_description
1 polymer ?
#
loop_
_entity_poly.entity_id
_entity_poly.type
_entity_poly.pdbx_seq_one_letter_code
_entity_poly.pdbx_strand_id
1 'polypeptide(L)'
;MPMRLPSLINLRRPADATLTPEDIFGSSLGGIFTDDLQNQHGDNPETLILYQNHRYGELELRTADFNGEEQRRKFAHYLWNAGIMMAELVTGRLRDEEEESFKKTEHDEFTRWENGQWWTSEEEEEKWSVKGESVLELGAGGLD
;
A
#
# COMPACT_ATOMS: atom_id res chain seq x y z
N MET A 1 -0.80 19.47 -0.59
CA MET A 1 -0.89 19.04 0.84
C MET A 1 -0.04 17.79 0.98
N PRO A 2 0.68 17.52 2.09
CA PRO A 2 1.47 16.29 2.17
C PRO A 2 0.58 15.06 1.98
N MET A 3 1.04 14.14 1.14
CA MET A 3 0.34 12.90 0.80
C MET A 3 0.01 12.09 2.06
N ARG A 4 -1.21 11.55 2.12
CA ARG A 4 -1.69 10.73 3.23
C ARG A 4 -1.49 9.27 2.89
N LEU A 5 -0.39 8.65 3.34
CA LEU A 5 -0.04 7.26 3.03
C LEU A 5 -1.21 6.25 3.14
N PRO A 6 -2.13 6.33 4.13
CA PRO A 6 -3.26 5.40 4.21
C PRO A 6 -4.23 5.47 3.04
N SER A 7 -4.29 6.57 2.30
CA SER A 7 -5.15 6.70 1.11
C SER A 7 -4.60 5.95 -0.11
N LEU A 8 -3.34 5.48 -0.05
CA LEU A 8 -2.76 4.64 -1.09
C LEU A 8 -3.21 3.17 -0.98
N ILE A 9 -3.92 2.80 0.08
CA ILE A 9 -4.39 1.43 0.29
C ILE A 9 -5.91 1.36 0.15
N ASN A 10 -6.36 0.36 -0.58
CA ASN A 10 -7.76 -0.05 -0.63
C ASN A 10 -7.91 -1.56 -0.43
N LEU A 11 -9.12 -2.02 -0.15
CA LEU A 11 -9.44 -3.45 -0.07
C LEU A 11 -10.42 -3.81 -1.17
N ARG A 12 -10.07 -4.84 -1.95
CA ARG A 12 -10.96 -5.43 -2.93
C ARG A 12 -11.39 -6.81 -2.47
N ARG A 13 -12.61 -6.90 -1.98
CA ARG A 13 -13.27 -8.15 -1.60
C ARG A 13 -13.83 -8.87 -2.84
N PRO A 14 -14.03 -10.19 -2.79
CA PRO A 14 -14.71 -10.92 -3.85
C PRO A 14 -16.08 -10.32 -4.16
N ALA A 15 -16.47 -10.31 -5.44
CA ALA A 15 -17.72 -9.65 -5.88
C ALA A 15 -19.00 -10.31 -5.30
N ASP A 16 -18.91 -11.56 -4.87
CA ASP A 16 -19.98 -12.34 -4.26
C ASP A 16 -19.96 -12.28 -2.72
N ALA A 17 -18.98 -11.60 -2.11
CA ALA A 17 -18.90 -11.46 -0.67
C ALA A 17 -20.06 -10.60 -0.15
N THR A 18 -20.81 -11.13 0.82
CA THR A 18 -21.85 -10.35 1.52
C THR A 18 -21.18 -9.51 2.60
N LEU A 19 -21.18 -8.19 2.42
CA LEU A 19 -20.56 -7.27 3.38
C LEU A 19 -21.44 -7.09 4.61
N THR A 20 -20.88 -7.27 5.80
CA THR A 20 -21.55 -6.89 7.04
C THR A 20 -21.42 -5.36 7.28
N PRO A 21 -22.23 -4.77 8.17
CA PRO A 21 -22.04 -3.38 8.58
C PRO A 21 -20.63 -3.08 9.10
N GLU A 22 -20.01 -4.04 9.80
CA GLU A 22 -18.64 -3.94 10.30
C GLU A 22 -17.61 -3.91 9.16
N ASP A 23 -17.80 -4.73 8.11
CA ASP A 23 -16.93 -4.73 6.92
C ASP A 23 -16.96 -3.38 6.18
N ILE A 24 -18.15 -2.80 6.06
CA ILE A 24 -18.37 -1.49 5.45
C ILE A 24 -17.72 -0.41 6.31
N PHE A 25 -18.00 -0.41 7.62
CA PHE A 25 -17.46 0.59 8.55
C PHE A 25 -15.93 0.54 8.58
N GLY A 26 -15.33 -0.64 8.78
CA GLY A 26 -13.87 -0.81 8.85
C GLY A 26 -13.15 -0.35 7.57
N SER A 27 -13.66 -0.73 6.39
CA SER A 27 -13.06 -0.31 5.10
C SER A 27 -13.16 1.18 4.81
N SER A 28 -14.13 1.88 5.42
CA SER A 28 -14.30 3.33 5.23
C SER A 28 -13.35 4.19 6.09
N LEU A 29 -12.75 3.62 7.15
CA LEU A 29 -12.03 4.40 8.15
C LEU A 29 -10.76 5.04 7.59
N GLY A 30 -9.96 4.37 6.76
CA GLY A 30 -8.73 5.00 6.26
C GLY A 30 -8.93 6.12 5.25
N GLY A 31 -10.14 6.28 4.69
CA GLY A 31 -10.53 7.44 3.89
C GLY A 31 -10.98 8.64 4.74
N ILE A 32 -11.45 8.39 5.96
CA ILE A 32 -12.01 9.42 6.89
C ILE A 32 -10.96 9.84 7.93
N PHE A 33 -10.21 8.88 8.46
CA PHE A 33 -9.16 9.02 9.47
C PHE A 33 -7.83 8.60 8.85
N THR A 34 -7.14 9.59 8.30
CA THR A 34 -5.92 9.37 7.51
C THR A 34 -4.64 9.36 8.35
N ASP A 35 -4.79 9.56 9.65
CA ASP A 35 -3.77 9.38 10.68
C ASP A 35 -3.83 7.97 11.31
N ASP A 36 -4.93 7.25 11.12
CA ASP A 36 -5.13 5.93 11.70
C ASP A 36 -4.51 4.81 10.85
N LEU A 37 -3.98 3.80 11.55
CA LEU A 37 -3.56 2.53 10.96
C LEU A 37 -4.79 1.85 10.34
N GLN A 38 -4.68 1.43 9.09
CA GLN A 38 -5.66 0.54 8.45
C GLN A 38 -5.58 -0.84 9.14
N ASN A 39 -6.41 -1.05 10.17
CA ASN A 39 -6.47 -2.30 10.92
C ASN A 39 -7.25 -3.37 10.14
N GLN A 40 -6.55 -4.15 9.32
CA GLN A 40 -7.16 -5.29 8.63
C GLN A 40 -7.11 -6.52 9.53
N HIS A 41 -8.28 -6.95 10.01
CA HIS A 41 -8.41 -8.12 10.88
C HIS A 41 -9.47 -9.04 10.31
N GLY A 42 -9.13 -10.32 10.12
CA GLY A 42 -10.11 -11.36 9.83
C GLY A 42 -10.79 -11.29 8.45
N ASP A 43 -10.23 -10.54 7.49
CA ASP A 43 -10.77 -10.53 6.12
C ASP A 43 -10.67 -11.92 5.47
N ASN A 44 -11.60 -12.20 4.56
CA ASN A 44 -11.61 -13.36 3.68
C ASN A 44 -10.21 -13.55 3.02
N PRO A 45 -9.64 -14.77 2.93
CA PRO A 45 -8.37 -15.02 2.25
C PRO A 45 -8.34 -14.60 0.76
N GLU A 46 -9.50 -14.43 0.14
CA GLU A 46 -9.64 -13.91 -1.22
C GLU A 46 -9.74 -12.39 -1.30
N THR A 47 -9.73 -11.68 -0.16
CA THR A 47 -9.64 -10.22 -0.13
C THR A 47 -8.24 -9.79 -0.55
N LEU A 48 -8.18 -8.90 -1.53
CA LEU A 48 -6.95 -8.29 -2.01
C LEU A 48 -6.70 -6.96 -1.32
N ILE A 49 -5.45 -6.71 -0.95
CA ILE A 49 -4.97 -5.39 -0.55
C ILE A 49 -4.47 -4.72 -1.82
N LEU A 50 -5.11 -3.63 -2.22
CA LEU A 50 -4.69 -2.82 -3.36
C LEU A 50 -3.81 -1.69 -2.86
N TYR A 51 -2.59 -1.60 -3.38
CA TYR A 51 -1.67 -0.50 -3.11
C TYR A 51 -1.48 0.31 -4.39
N GLN A 52 -1.94 1.56 -4.39
CA GLN A 52 -1.75 2.49 -5.49
C GLN A 52 -0.38 3.15 -5.38
N ASN A 53 0.58 2.68 -6.17
CA ASN A 53 1.90 3.27 -6.28
C ASN A 53 1.92 4.28 -7.43
N HIS A 54 2.50 5.45 -7.21
CA HIS A 54 2.52 6.51 -8.22
C HIS A 54 3.36 6.18 -9.47
N ARG A 55 4.31 5.22 -9.39
CA ARG A 55 5.17 4.79 -10.51
C ARG A 55 4.66 3.52 -11.17
N TYR A 56 4.17 2.56 -10.39
CA TYR A 56 3.79 1.25 -10.90
C TYR A 56 2.28 1.06 -11.05
N GLY A 57 1.48 2.04 -10.64
CA GLY A 57 0.01 1.96 -10.63
C GLY A 57 -0.51 1.09 -9.49
N GLU A 58 -1.67 0.45 -9.72
CA GLU A 58 -2.28 -0.46 -8.75
C GLU A 58 -1.47 -1.76 -8.64
N LEU A 59 -0.98 -2.05 -7.44
CA LEU A 59 -0.32 -3.30 -7.06
C LEU A 59 -1.27 -4.13 -6.19
N GLU A 60 -1.45 -5.39 -6.55
CA GLU A 60 -2.26 -6.33 -5.78
C GLU A 60 -1.38 -7.11 -4.81
N LEU A 61 -1.71 -7.03 -3.52
CA LEU A 61 -1.03 -7.73 -2.44
C LEU A 61 -2.00 -8.70 -1.77
N ARG A 62 -1.47 -9.84 -1.31
CA ARG A 62 -2.21 -10.82 -0.52
C ARG A 62 -1.60 -10.94 0.87
N THR A 63 -2.43 -11.30 1.82
CA THR A 63 -1.94 -11.77 3.10
C THR A 63 -1.42 -13.19 2.95
N ALA A 64 -0.37 -13.53 3.68
CA ALA A 64 0.20 -14.85 3.69
C ALA A 64 -0.85 -15.91 4.07
N ASP A 65 -0.96 -16.97 3.27
CA ASP A 65 -1.90 -18.08 3.51
C ASP A 65 -1.31 -19.09 4.50
N PHE A 66 -1.68 -18.96 5.78
CA PHE A 66 -1.25 -19.88 6.83
C PHE A 66 -2.25 -21.01 7.06
N ASN A 67 -1.87 -22.22 6.63
CA ASN A 67 -2.65 -23.44 6.84
C ASN A 67 -2.40 -24.07 8.23
N GLY A 68 -2.99 -23.51 9.31
CA GLY A 68 -2.99 -24.12 10.65
C GLY A 68 -3.61 -23.28 11.77
N GLU A 69 -4.36 -23.90 12.71
CA GLU A 69 -5.02 -23.20 13.84
C GLU A 69 -4.06 -22.43 14.76
N GLU A 70 -2.87 -23.00 14.99
CA GLU A 70 -1.79 -22.41 15.80
C GLU A 70 -1.18 -21.15 15.16
N GLN A 71 -1.21 -21.06 13.83
CA GLN A 71 -0.63 -19.95 13.07
C GLN A 71 -1.64 -18.80 12.94
N ARG A 72 -2.93 -19.11 12.74
CA ARG A 72 -4.01 -18.10 12.65
C ARG A 72 -4.15 -17.21 13.88
N ARG A 73 -3.82 -17.70 15.09
CA ARG A 73 -3.92 -16.91 16.33
C ARG A 73 -2.77 -15.92 16.55
N LYS A 74 -1.71 -15.99 15.73
CA LYS A 74 -0.46 -15.25 15.95
C LYS A 74 -0.31 -14.03 15.04
N PHE A 75 -1.25 -13.78 14.13
CA PHE A 75 -1.15 -12.68 13.18
C PHE A 75 -2.44 -11.87 13.14
N ALA A 76 -2.31 -10.57 13.41
CA ALA A 76 -3.18 -9.58 12.81
C ALA A 76 -2.35 -8.94 11.68
N HIS A 77 -2.90 -8.96 10.47
CA HIS A 77 -2.19 -8.52 9.27
C HIS A 77 -2.30 -7.00 9.20
N TYR A 78 -1.32 -6.31 9.76
CA TYR A 78 -1.24 -4.86 9.70
C TYR A 78 -0.31 -4.45 8.56
N LEU A 79 -0.84 -3.74 7.57
CA LEU A 79 0.02 -2.94 6.68
C LEU A 79 0.29 -1.61 7.38
N TRP A 80 1.53 -1.47 7.86
CA TRP A 80 1.96 -0.27 8.59
C TRP A 80 2.26 0.86 7.60
N ASN A 81 1.91 2.09 7.98
CA ASN A 81 2.25 3.28 7.19
C ASN A 81 3.76 3.37 6.89
N ALA A 82 4.61 2.86 7.80
CA ALA A 82 6.05 2.78 7.58
C ALA A 82 6.43 1.85 6.40
N GLY A 83 5.70 0.75 6.18
CA GLY A 83 5.92 -0.14 5.03
C GLY A 83 5.54 0.53 3.71
N ILE A 84 4.43 1.28 3.68
CA ILE A 84 4.03 2.07 2.51
C ILE A 84 5.07 3.15 2.22
N MET A 85 5.52 3.87 3.26
CA MET A 85 6.58 4.88 3.13
C MET A 85 7.86 4.26 2.56
N MET A 86 8.28 3.10 3.06
CA MET A 86 9.44 2.37 2.54
C MET A 86 9.25 2.01 1.06
N ALA A 87 8.07 1.53 0.67
CA ALA A 87 7.75 1.21 -0.71
C ALA A 87 7.84 2.44 -1.63
N GLU A 88 7.31 3.59 -1.20
CA GLU A 88 7.43 4.86 -1.93
C GLU A 88 8.90 5.29 -2.08
N LEU A 89 9.69 5.23 -1.00
CA LEU A 89 11.09 5.64 -1.01
C LEU A 89 11.96 4.74 -1.91
N VAL A 90 11.76 3.42 -1.84
CA VAL A 90 12.47 2.44 -2.70
C VAL A 90 12.09 2.62 -4.17
N THR A 91 10.84 2.98 -4.44
CA THR A 91 10.34 3.24 -5.78
C THR A 91 10.89 4.54 -6.36
N GLY A 92 11.07 5.57 -5.53
CA GLY A 92 11.55 6.90 -5.91
C GLY A 92 10.56 7.69 -6.78
N ARG A 93 10.77 9.00 -6.91
CA ARG A 93 9.84 9.94 -7.58
C ARG A 93 9.71 9.64 -9.08
N LEU A 94 8.50 9.81 -9.62
CA LEU A 94 8.29 9.71 -11.06
C LEU A 94 9.06 10.85 -11.77
N ARG A 95 9.84 10.53 -12.80
CA ARG A 95 10.54 11.55 -13.59
C ARG A 95 9.64 12.01 -14.74
N ASP A 96 9.80 13.26 -15.17
CA ASP A 96 8.99 13.88 -16.23
C ASP A 96 8.92 13.01 -17.51
N GLU A 97 10.04 12.38 -17.88
CA GLU A 97 10.15 11.50 -19.04
C GLU A 97 9.32 10.20 -18.91
N GLU A 98 9.19 9.70 -17.69
CA GLU A 98 8.41 8.50 -17.38
C GLU A 98 6.92 8.83 -17.29
N GLU A 99 6.59 10.03 -16.81
CA GLU A 99 5.22 10.50 -16.67
C GLU A 99 4.50 10.67 -18.02
N GLU A 100 5.20 11.10 -19.07
CA GLU A 100 4.65 11.17 -20.43
C GLU A 100 4.27 9.79 -21.00
N SER A 101 4.86 8.71 -20.48
CA SER A 101 4.63 7.34 -20.95
C SER A 101 3.44 6.64 -20.28
N PHE A 102 2.97 7.15 -19.13
CA PHE A 102 1.87 6.55 -18.38
C PHE A 102 0.50 7.02 -18.88
N LYS A 103 -0.40 6.07 -19.13
CA LYS A 103 -1.82 6.39 -19.39
C LYS A 103 -2.47 6.81 -18.08
N LYS A 104 -2.67 8.12 -17.92
CA LYS A 104 -3.42 8.68 -16.78
C LYS A 104 -4.79 8.01 -16.65
N THR A 105 -5.08 7.51 -15.46
CA THR A 105 -6.42 7.12 -15.04
C THR A 105 -7.02 8.18 -14.12
N GLU A 106 -8.35 8.22 -13.99
CA GLU A 106 -9.01 9.17 -13.07
C GLU A 106 -8.59 8.95 -11.60
N HIS A 107 -8.12 7.75 -11.23
CA HIS A 107 -7.61 7.46 -9.90
C HIS A 107 -6.21 8.03 -9.61
N ASP A 108 -5.42 8.37 -10.64
CA ASP A 108 -4.06 8.88 -10.46
C ASP A 108 -4.04 10.36 -10.01
N GLU A 109 -5.15 11.10 -10.12
CA GLU A 109 -5.21 12.49 -9.60
C GLU A 109 -5.07 12.56 -8.07
N PHE A 110 -5.45 11.52 -7.34
CA PHE A 110 -5.42 11.49 -5.87
C PHE A 110 -4.11 10.96 -5.28
N THR A 111 -3.28 10.27 -6.07
CA THR A 111 -2.04 9.62 -5.63
C THR A 111 -0.79 10.26 -6.21
N ARG A 112 -0.96 11.28 -7.05
CA ARG A 112 0.16 12.02 -7.62
C ARG A 112 0.79 12.96 -6.61
N TRP A 113 2.11 12.91 -6.54
CA TRP A 113 2.93 13.89 -5.85
C TRP A 113 2.82 15.25 -6.57
N GLU A 114 2.42 16.32 -5.87
CA GLU A 114 2.54 17.66 -6.44
C GLU A 114 4.04 17.98 -6.67
N ASN A 115 4.35 18.72 -7.74
CA ASN A 115 5.73 19.09 -8.05
C ASN A 115 6.42 19.75 -6.84
N GLY A 116 7.52 19.17 -6.39
CA GLY A 116 8.28 19.63 -5.22
C GLY A 116 7.79 19.14 -3.86
N GLN A 117 6.82 18.21 -3.79
CA GLN A 117 6.33 17.63 -2.52
C GLN A 117 6.96 16.28 -2.15
N TRP A 118 7.95 15.80 -2.90
CA TRP A 118 8.65 14.56 -2.55
C TRP A 118 9.39 14.71 -1.21
N TRP A 119 9.41 13.63 -0.42
CA TRP A 119 9.83 13.67 0.98
C TRP A 119 11.33 13.83 1.17
N THR A 120 12.12 13.40 0.19
CA THR A 120 13.58 13.39 0.25
C THR A 120 14.20 14.23 -0.87
N SER A 121 15.46 14.61 -0.70
CA SER A 121 16.24 15.15 -1.83
C SER A 121 16.55 14.05 -2.84
N GLU A 122 16.96 14.42 -4.06
CA GLU A 122 17.40 13.44 -5.06
C GLU A 122 18.60 12.62 -4.56
N GLU A 123 19.56 13.27 -3.89
CA GLU A 123 20.74 12.58 -3.31
C GLU A 123 20.37 11.58 -2.22
N GLU A 124 19.34 11.89 -1.41
CA GLU A 124 18.86 10.96 -0.40
C GLU A 124 18.04 9.82 -1.03
N GLU A 125 17.20 10.12 -2.02
CA GLU A 125 16.42 9.14 -2.76
C GLU A 125 17.30 8.06 -3.43
N GLU A 126 18.44 8.45 -4.01
CA GLU A 126 19.39 7.49 -4.59
C GLU A 126 19.87 6.43 -3.57
N LYS A 127 19.93 6.77 -2.28
CA LYS A 127 20.36 5.85 -1.21
C LYS A 127 19.29 4.82 -0.86
N TRP A 128 18.03 5.04 -1.24
CA TRP A 128 16.92 4.11 -1.04
C TRP A 128 16.77 3.11 -2.19
N SER A 129 17.44 3.34 -3.33
CA SER A 129 17.32 2.44 -4.47
C SER A 129 17.91 1.07 -4.17
N VAL A 130 17.12 0.02 -4.42
CA VAL A 130 17.55 -1.38 -4.29
C VAL A 130 17.73 -2.07 -5.65
N LYS A 131 17.68 -1.31 -6.75
CA LYS A 131 17.70 -1.87 -8.10
C LYS A 131 19.06 -2.48 -8.42
N GLY A 132 19.07 -3.79 -8.66
CA GLY A 132 20.30 -4.55 -8.93
C GLY A 132 20.99 -5.10 -7.68
N GLU A 133 20.42 -4.85 -6.49
CA GLU A 133 20.95 -5.31 -5.21
C GLU A 133 20.30 -6.62 -4.74
N SER A 134 20.96 -7.33 -3.83
CA SER A 134 20.38 -8.45 -3.10
C SER A 134 19.74 -7.94 -1.81
N VAL A 135 18.42 -8.10 -1.67
CA VAL A 135 17.63 -7.51 -0.57
C VAL A 135 17.17 -8.57 0.42
N LEU A 136 17.23 -8.25 1.71
CA LEU A 136 16.61 -9.00 2.80
C LEU A 136 15.77 -8.04 3.65
N GLU A 137 14.48 -8.33 3.77
CA GLU A 137 13.58 -7.60 4.67
C GLU A 137 13.45 -8.33 6.01
N LEU A 138 13.62 -7.60 7.11
CA LEU A 138 13.44 -8.12 8.46
C LEU A 138 12.14 -7.57 9.04
N GLY A 139 11.25 -8.45 9.48
CA GLY A 139 9.97 -8.03 10.05
C GLY A 139 8.94 -7.59 9.00
N ALA A 140 8.96 -8.18 7.80
CA ALA A 140 8.03 -7.93 6.69
C ALA A 140 6.54 -8.17 7.02
N GLY A 141 6.23 -8.65 8.22
CA GLY A 141 4.88 -8.97 8.64
C GLY A 141 4.38 -10.23 7.94
N GLY A 142 3.18 -10.16 7.36
CA GLY A 142 2.49 -11.29 6.74
C GLY A 142 1.91 -10.96 5.38
N LEU A 143 2.60 -10.14 4.58
CA LEU A 143 2.35 -9.97 3.15
C LEU A 143 3.20 -11.00 2.39
N ASP A 144 2.62 -11.61 1.35
CA ASP A 144 3.27 -12.57 0.44
C ASP A 144 2.86 -12.26 -1.01
#